data_AF-A0A847AAD9-F1
#
_entry.id   AF-A0A847AAD9-F1
#
_cell.length_a   1.000
_cell.length_b   1.000
_cell.length_c   1.000
_cell.angle_alpha   90.00
_cell.angle_beta   90.00
_cell.angle_gamma   90.00
#
_symmetry.space_group_name_H-M   'P 1'
#
loop_
_entity.id
_entity.type
_entity.pdbx_description
1 polymer ?
#
loop_
_entity_poly.entity_id
_entity_poly.type
_entity_poly.pdbx_seq_one_letter_code
_entity_poly.pdbx_strand_id
1 'polypeptide(L)'
;MPAFNDEIWKNSIHALFRPMVKFHFPKLYSAVEWSKECVFLEEELANLFNPERDGKRFVDVLAQITMKDGDDKYVLLHVEVQGYGSGEKASREFGERMFEYYYRVRDKWRNKDIVALAILTDENPNFRPDRYETSFFGTTLTYVFNICKIIDYDEEELEAGGNPFATLMLAAKRALKANRGDDGTKMLFKLGLLRLCLRKGYSPDEIKALFFFLDWVVSFE
;
A
#
# COMPACT_ATOMS: atom_id res chain seq x y z
N MET A 1 13.40 13.53 -4.96
CA MET A 1 13.74 12.90 -3.68
C MET A 1 12.60 11.96 -3.29
N PRO A 2 12.70 10.65 -3.58
CA PRO A 2 11.63 9.66 -3.33
C PRO A 2 11.66 9.02 -1.93
N ALA A 3 12.86 8.77 -1.37
CA ALA A 3 13.06 7.90 -0.21
C ALA A 3 12.32 8.28 1.09
N PHE A 4 11.93 9.55 1.28
CA PHE A 4 11.20 10.00 2.47
C PHE A 4 9.69 9.79 2.37
N ASN A 5 9.12 9.80 1.15
CA ASN A 5 7.71 9.41 0.91
C ASN A 5 7.49 7.93 1.26
N ASP A 6 8.54 7.15 0.98
CA ASP A 6 8.49 5.71 1.01
C ASP A 6 8.41 5.13 2.44
N GLU A 7 9.23 5.66 3.35
CA GLU A 7 9.22 5.27 4.77
C GLU A 7 7.87 5.57 5.45
N ILE A 8 7.18 6.61 4.98
CA ILE A 8 5.97 7.13 5.62
C ILE A 8 4.76 6.33 5.21
N TRP A 9 4.66 5.97 3.93
CA TRP A 9 3.69 4.97 3.50
C TRP A 9 3.89 3.65 4.19
N LYS A 10 5.14 3.19 4.31
CA LYS A 10 5.46 1.96 5.04
C LYS A 10 4.95 2.03 6.49
N ASN A 11 5.36 3.03 7.25
CA ASN A 11 4.93 3.18 8.66
C ASN A 11 3.41 3.28 8.80
N SER A 12 2.74 3.97 7.88
CA SER A 12 1.28 4.09 7.86
C SER A 12 0.60 2.76 7.55
N ILE A 13 1.13 1.98 6.61
CA ILE A 13 0.64 0.64 6.29
C ILE A 13 0.83 -0.30 7.48
N HIS A 14 1.97 -0.26 8.18
CA HIS A 14 2.18 -1.07 9.38
C HIS A 14 1.15 -0.74 10.47
N ALA A 15 0.99 0.55 10.79
CA ALA A 15 0.07 0.98 11.85
C ALA A 15 -1.41 0.74 11.49
N LEU A 16 -1.77 0.89 10.21
CA LEU A 16 -3.13 0.74 9.71
C LEU A 16 -3.32 -0.57 8.94
N PHE A 17 -2.52 -1.60 9.21
CA PHE A 17 -2.52 -2.83 8.43
C PHE A 17 -3.87 -3.55 8.45
N ARG A 18 -4.45 -3.76 9.64
CA ARG A 18 -5.77 -4.40 9.74
C ARG A 18 -6.88 -3.55 9.09
N PRO A 19 -6.96 -2.23 9.33
CA PRO A 19 -7.84 -1.33 8.57
C PRO A 19 -7.66 -1.42 7.05
N MET A 20 -6.42 -1.47 6.55
CA MET A 20 -6.10 -1.61 5.12
C MET A 20 -6.63 -2.91 4.54
N VAL A 21 -6.37 -4.05 5.20
CA VAL A 21 -6.86 -5.37 4.75
C VAL A 21 -8.39 -5.38 4.75
N LYS A 22 -9.04 -4.78 5.75
CA LYS A 22 -10.51 -4.61 5.77
C LYS A 22 -11.03 -3.78 4.61
N PHE A 23 -10.30 -2.73 4.25
CA PHE A 23 -10.66 -1.78 3.20
C PHE A 23 -10.53 -2.39 1.80
N HIS A 24 -9.40 -3.01 1.48
CA HIS A 24 -9.13 -3.55 0.14
C HIS A 24 -9.63 -5.00 -0.06
N PHE A 25 -9.63 -5.80 1.01
CA PHE A 25 -9.92 -7.23 0.91
C PHE A 25 -10.91 -7.68 2.01
N PRO A 26 -12.17 -7.22 2.00
CA PRO A 26 -13.14 -7.54 3.06
C PRO A 26 -13.38 -9.05 3.23
N LYS A 27 -13.28 -9.83 2.14
CA LYS A 27 -13.34 -11.30 2.19
C LYS A 27 -12.14 -11.91 2.91
N LEU A 28 -10.92 -11.46 2.58
CA LEU A 28 -9.69 -11.87 3.28
C LEU A 28 -9.77 -11.48 4.75
N TYR A 29 -10.15 -10.23 5.06
CA TYR A 29 -10.30 -9.74 6.42
C TYR A 29 -11.21 -10.64 7.28
N SER A 30 -12.30 -11.14 6.70
CA SER A 30 -13.25 -12.01 7.39
C SER A 30 -12.67 -13.41 7.70
N ALA A 31 -11.71 -13.86 6.90
CA ALA A 31 -11.06 -15.17 7.01
C ALA A 31 -9.79 -15.18 7.88
N VAL A 32 -9.29 -14.02 8.30
CA VAL A 32 -8.07 -13.86 9.11
C VAL A 32 -8.34 -14.01 10.60
N GLU A 33 -7.43 -14.69 11.32
CA GLU A 33 -7.42 -14.77 12.78
C GLU A 33 -6.74 -13.53 13.40
N TRP A 34 -7.52 -12.48 13.63
CA TRP A 34 -7.02 -11.22 14.17
C TRP A 34 -6.65 -11.26 15.67
N SER A 35 -6.92 -12.37 16.37
CA SER A 35 -6.36 -12.57 17.72
C SER A 35 -4.85 -12.82 17.68
N LYS A 36 -4.31 -13.28 16.54
CA LYS A 36 -2.88 -13.47 16.31
C LYS A 36 -2.28 -12.20 15.69
N GLU A 37 -1.04 -11.89 16.04
CA GLU A 37 -0.31 -10.77 15.43
C GLU A 37 0.10 -11.08 14.00
N CYS A 38 0.17 -10.05 13.15
CA CYS A 38 0.72 -10.18 11.81
C CYS A 38 2.25 -10.16 11.91
N VAL A 39 2.91 -11.06 11.18
CA VAL A 39 4.37 -11.09 11.12
C VAL A 39 4.81 -10.34 9.88
N PHE A 40 5.51 -9.24 10.08
CA PHE A 40 6.09 -8.44 9.01
C PHE A 40 7.48 -8.99 8.65
N LEU A 41 7.71 -9.22 7.36
CA LEU A 41 8.81 -10.02 6.82
C LEU A 41 9.73 -9.17 5.91
N GLU A 42 9.92 -7.89 6.23
CA GLU A 42 10.68 -6.99 5.35
C GLU A 42 12.16 -7.32 5.30
N GLU A 43 12.75 -7.81 6.40
CA GLU A 43 14.14 -8.28 6.39
C GLU A 43 14.28 -9.52 5.50
N GLU A 44 13.35 -10.47 5.63
CA GLU A 44 13.31 -11.68 4.82
C GLU A 44 13.07 -11.39 3.35
N LEU A 45 12.25 -10.38 3.06
CA LEU A 45 11.99 -9.90 1.72
C LEU A 45 13.21 -9.20 1.14
N ALA A 46 13.83 -8.27 1.87
CA ALA A 46 15.03 -7.55 1.43
C ALA A 46 16.17 -8.53 1.09
N ASN A 47 16.34 -9.58 1.90
CA ASN A 47 17.33 -10.64 1.67
C ASN A 47 17.08 -11.49 0.42
N LEU A 48 15.92 -11.37 -0.24
CA LEU A 48 15.68 -11.99 -1.54
C LEU A 48 16.30 -11.21 -2.71
N PHE A 49 16.77 -9.98 -2.47
CA PHE A 49 17.29 -9.08 -3.50
C PHE A 49 18.76 -8.78 -3.27
N ASN A 50 19.52 -8.69 -4.37
CA ASN A 50 20.90 -8.24 -4.36
C ASN A 50 20.93 -6.74 -4.72
N PRO A 51 21.29 -5.85 -3.78
CA PRO A 51 21.25 -4.40 -4.01
C PRO A 51 22.08 -3.93 -5.22
N GLU A 52 23.17 -4.62 -5.55
CA GLU A 52 24.04 -4.26 -6.67
C GLU A 52 23.44 -4.60 -8.05
N ARG A 53 22.61 -5.65 -8.09
CA ARG A 53 21.94 -6.12 -9.31
C ARG A 53 20.54 -5.53 -9.46
N ASP A 54 19.83 -5.40 -8.35
CA ASP A 54 18.38 -5.21 -8.30
C ASP A 54 17.98 -3.75 -7.98
N GLY A 55 18.95 -2.89 -7.64
CA GLY A 55 18.75 -1.47 -7.29
C GLY A 55 18.21 -1.24 -5.86
N LYS A 56 18.16 0.02 -5.40
CA LYS A 56 17.45 0.39 -4.17
C LYS A 56 15.95 0.33 -4.41
N ARG A 57 15.27 -0.61 -3.75
CA ARG A 57 13.82 -0.80 -3.83
C ARG A 57 13.16 -0.24 -2.58
N PHE A 58 12.03 0.43 -2.73
CA PHE A 58 11.39 1.20 -1.69
C PHE A 58 9.88 0.85 -1.60
N VAL A 59 9.37 0.85 -0.36
CA VAL A 59 7.99 0.57 0.10
C VAL A 59 7.39 -0.80 -0.18
N ASP A 60 8.15 -1.84 0.10
CA ASP A 60 7.58 -3.18 0.09
C ASP A 60 7.22 -3.59 1.53
N VAL A 61 5.94 -3.92 1.73
CA VAL A 61 5.46 -4.60 2.93
C VAL A 61 5.14 -6.03 2.53
N LEU A 62 5.79 -6.99 3.20
CA LEU A 62 5.41 -8.39 3.13
C LEU A 62 4.91 -8.80 4.51
N ALA A 63 3.63 -9.13 4.61
CA ALA A 63 3.03 -9.56 5.86
C ALA A 63 2.55 -11.01 5.77
N GLN A 64 2.94 -11.82 6.74
CA GLN A 64 2.36 -13.12 7.00
C GLN A 64 1.13 -12.96 7.92
N ILE A 65 -0.01 -13.45 7.43
CA ILE A 65 -1.31 -13.32 8.08
C ILE A 65 -1.90 -14.70 8.37
N THR A 66 -2.17 -15.01 9.64
CA THR A 66 -2.77 -16.29 10.03
C THR A 66 -4.26 -16.33 9.70
N MET A 67 -4.70 -17.46 9.13
CA MET A 67 -6.09 -17.70 8.75
C MET A 67 -6.84 -18.43 9.88
N LYS A 68 -8.17 -18.28 9.93
CA LYS A 68 -9.03 -18.99 10.91
C LYS A 68 -9.08 -20.50 10.69
N ASP A 69 -8.87 -20.97 9.46
CA ASP A 69 -9.12 -22.36 9.05
C ASP A 69 -7.95 -23.34 9.34
N GLY A 70 -7.30 -23.21 10.50
CA GLY A 70 -6.29 -24.13 11.03
C GLY A 70 -4.94 -23.48 11.33
N ASP A 71 -4.26 -23.96 12.39
CA ASP A 71 -3.12 -23.28 13.02
C ASP A 71 -1.89 -23.05 12.12
N ASP A 72 -1.73 -23.81 11.02
CA ASP A 72 -0.58 -23.71 10.09
C ASP A 72 -0.88 -23.02 8.74
N LYS A 73 -2.12 -22.54 8.54
CA LYS A 73 -2.49 -21.82 7.32
C LYS A 73 -2.29 -20.33 7.52
N TYR A 74 -1.26 -19.80 6.87
CA TYR A 74 -1.08 -18.36 6.70
C TYR A 74 -0.99 -18.03 5.21
N VAL A 75 -1.35 -16.80 4.90
CA VAL A 75 -1.16 -16.19 3.58
C VAL A 75 -0.10 -15.10 3.68
N LEU A 76 0.55 -14.83 2.55
CA LEU A 76 1.47 -13.71 2.43
C LEU A 76 0.77 -12.59 1.68
N LEU A 77 0.73 -11.39 2.26
CA LEU A 77 0.25 -10.19 1.61
C LEU A 77 1.45 -9.30 1.27
N HIS A 78 1.74 -9.19 -0.02
CA HIS A 78 2.70 -8.24 -0.57
C HIS A 78 1.96 -6.93 -0.92
N VAL A 79 2.41 -5.82 -0.36
CA VAL A 79 1.92 -4.49 -0.70
C VAL A 79 3.08 -3.65 -1.20
N GLU A 80 2.90 -3.04 -2.36
CA GLU A 80 3.81 -2.03 -2.86
C GLU A 80 3.09 -0.71 -3.13
N VAL A 81 3.74 0.41 -2.78
CA VAL A 81 3.25 1.76 -3.05
C VAL A 81 4.02 2.39 -4.20
N GLN A 82 3.31 2.93 -5.18
CA GLN A 82 3.90 3.56 -6.37
C GLN A 82 3.38 4.98 -6.56
N GLY A 83 4.24 5.97 -6.40
CA GLY A 83 3.87 7.40 -6.51
C GLY A 83 4.20 8.08 -7.83
N TYR A 84 4.74 7.36 -8.82
CA TYR A 84 5.11 7.95 -10.10
C TYR A 84 5.03 6.92 -11.22
N GLY A 85 4.78 7.38 -12.45
CA GLY A 85 4.77 6.53 -13.62
C GLY A 85 4.01 7.18 -14.76
N SER A 86 4.55 7.09 -15.98
CA SER A 86 3.86 7.56 -17.17
C SER A 86 4.27 6.75 -18.39
N GLY A 87 3.28 6.34 -19.17
CA GLY A 87 3.48 5.62 -20.41
C GLY A 87 3.67 4.11 -20.24
N GLU A 88 3.78 3.45 -21.38
CA GLU A 88 3.80 1.99 -21.47
C GLU A 88 5.06 1.38 -20.86
N LYS A 89 6.22 2.00 -21.07
CA LYS A 89 7.49 1.53 -20.53
C LYS A 89 7.45 1.42 -18.99
N ALA A 90 7.06 2.50 -18.31
CA ALA A 90 6.96 2.52 -16.85
C ALA A 90 5.94 1.49 -16.34
N SER A 91 4.85 1.27 -17.09
CA SER A 91 3.83 0.27 -16.73
C SER A 91 4.38 -1.16 -16.83
N ARG A 92 5.14 -1.45 -17.89
CA ARG A 92 5.81 -2.75 -18.09
C ARG A 92 6.88 -3.00 -17.01
N GLU A 93 7.74 -2.02 -16.75
CA GLU A 93 8.78 -2.11 -15.71
C GLU A 93 8.17 -2.32 -14.32
N PHE A 94 7.06 -1.64 -14.01
CA PHE A 94 6.34 -1.84 -12.76
C PHE A 94 5.74 -3.24 -12.65
N GLY A 95 5.05 -3.70 -13.70
CA GLY A 95 4.48 -5.05 -13.75
C GLY A 95 5.55 -6.14 -13.59
N GLU A 96 6.67 -6.00 -14.30
CA GLU A 96 7.81 -6.90 -14.20
C GLU A 96 8.36 -6.97 -12.78
N ARG A 97 8.54 -5.81 -12.12
CA ARG A 97 8.94 -5.76 -10.71
C ARG A 97 7.95 -6.49 -9.79
N MET A 98 6.64 -6.25 -9.94
CA MET A 98 5.61 -6.96 -9.18
C MET A 98 5.67 -8.47 -9.39
N PHE A 99 5.96 -8.92 -10.62
CA PHE A 99 6.17 -10.33 -10.93
C PHE A 99 7.45 -10.90 -10.29
N GLU A 100 8.57 -10.18 -10.32
CA GLU A 100 9.80 -10.59 -9.66
C GLU A 100 9.58 -10.79 -8.15
N TYR A 101 8.90 -9.86 -7.49
CA TYR A 101 8.52 -9.98 -6.08
C TYR A 101 7.71 -11.25 -5.84
N TYR A 102 6.63 -11.42 -6.59
CA TYR A 102 5.78 -12.60 -6.47
C TYR A 102 6.58 -13.90 -6.64
N TYR A 103 7.42 -13.99 -7.68
CA TYR A 103 8.23 -15.16 -7.95
C TYR A 103 9.22 -15.47 -6.82
N ARG A 104 9.98 -14.48 -6.34
CA ARG A 104 10.98 -14.70 -5.28
C ARG A 104 10.33 -15.06 -3.94
N VAL A 105 9.21 -14.42 -3.61
CA VAL A 105 8.40 -14.78 -2.43
C VAL A 105 7.86 -16.20 -2.57
N ARG A 106 7.31 -16.56 -3.73
CA ARG A 106 6.80 -17.90 -4.00
C ARG A 106 7.88 -18.99 -3.91
N ASP A 107 9.09 -18.69 -4.35
CA ASP A 107 10.23 -19.61 -4.31
C ASP A 107 10.71 -19.87 -2.87
N LYS A 108 10.78 -18.82 -2.03
CA LYS A 108 11.16 -18.93 -0.61
C LYS A 108 10.07 -19.56 0.26
N TRP A 109 8.82 -19.13 0.11
CA TRP A 109 7.67 -19.63 0.87
C TRP A 109 6.80 -20.57 0.03
N ARG A 110 7.36 -21.73 -0.29
CA ARG A 110 6.67 -22.73 -1.12
C ARG A 110 5.34 -23.15 -0.51
N ASN A 111 4.35 -23.38 -1.36
CA ASN A 111 2.99 -23.82 -1.01
C ASN A 111 2.19 -22.83 -0.16
N LYS A 112 2.62 -21.57 -0.04
CA LYS A 112 1.82 -20.48 0.53
C LYS A 112 1.11 -19.71 -0.57
N ASP A 113 -0.12 -19.29 -0.26
CA ASP A 113 -0.89 -18.38 -1.09
C ASP A 113 -0.39 -16.95 -0.88
N ILE A 114 -0.30 -16.21 -1.98
CA ILE A 114 0.22 -14.84 -1.99
C ILE A 114 -0.85 -13.93 -2.57
N VAL A 115 -1.20 -12.88 -1.84
CA VAL A 115 -1.99 -11.75 -2.33
C VAL A 115 -1.03 -10.61 -2.61
N ALA A 116 -1.13 -10.00 -3.78
CA ALA A 116 -0.35 -8.82 -4.13
C ALA A 116 -1.27 -7.62 -4.35
N LEU A 117 -0.89 -6.48 -3.79
CA LEU A 117 -1.58 -5.19 -3.91
C LEU A 117 -0.58 -4.10 -4.30
N ALA A 118 -0.87 -3.37 -5.37
CA ALA A 118 -0.20 -2.11 -5.68
C ALA A 118 -1.10 -0.93 -5.30
N ILE A 119 -0.60 -0.01 -4.47
CA ILE A 119 -1.26 1.26 -4.13
C ILE A 119 -0.63 2.36 -4.99
N LEU A 120 -1.38 2.80 -6.00
CA LEU A 120 -0.96 3.82 -6.96
C LEU A 120 -1.37 5.21 -6.46
N THR A 121 -0.37 6.03 -6.13
CA THR A 121 -0.53 7.32 -5.47
C THR A 121 -0.24 8.51 -6.37
N ASP A 122 -0.04 8.30 -7.67
CA ASP A 122 0.13 9.35 -8.67
C ASP A 122 -1.21 9.93 -9.18
N GLU A 123 -1.15 11.07 -9.87
CA GLU A 123 -2.31 11.78 -10.45
C GLU A 123 -2.69 11.33 -11.87
N ASN A 124 -1.90 10.47 -12.51
CA ASN A 124 -2.13 10.07 -13.89
C ASN A 124 -3.27 9.04 -13.99
N PRO A 125 -4.40 9.36 -14.65
CA PRO A 125 -5.52 8.42 -14.78
C PRO A 125 -5.23 7.21 -15.65
N ASN A 126 -4.21 7.29 -16.50
CA ASN A 126 -3.85 6.24 -17.45
C ASN A 126 -2.76 5.30 -16.95
N PHE A 127 -2.10 5.62 -15.82
CA PHE A 127 -1.10 4.73 -15.23
C PHE A 127 -1.79 3.70 -14.33
N ARG A 128 -1.99 2.49 -14.87
CA ARG A 128 -2.71 1.38 -14.24
C ARG A 128 -2.07 0.02 -14.54
N PRO A 129 -0.80 -0.20 -14.14
CA PRO A 129 -0.17 -1.49 -14.36
C PRO A 129 -0.80 -2.53 -13.42
N ASP A 130 -1.68 -3.39 -13.93
CA ASP A 130 -2.34 -4.47 -13.18
C ASP A 130 -1.73 -5.85 -13.47
N ARG A 131 -0.75 -5.92 -14.37
CA ARG A 131 -0.21 -7.18 -14.85
C ARG A 131 1.22 -7.09 -15.38
N TYR A 132 1.84 -8.26 -15.46
CA TYR A 132 3.01 -8.56 -16.27
C TYR A 132 2.65 -9.65 -17.29
N GLU A 133 2.98 -9.41 -18.56
CA GLU A 133 2.73 -10.34 -19.66
C GLU A 133 3.98 -10.48 -20.52
N THR A 134 4.36 -11.73 -20.81
CA THR A 134 5.43 -12.05 -21.76
C THR A 134 5.02 -13.20 -22.66
N SER A 135 5.47 -13.15 -23.92
CA SER A 135 5.22 -14.17 -24.93
C SER A 135 6.44 -14.31 -25.84
N PHE A 136 7.01 -15.51 -25.88
CA PHE A 136 8.20 -15.79 -26.69
C PHE A 136 8.21 -17.24 -27.17
N PHE A 137 8.27 -17.46 -28.50
CA PHE A 137 8.31 -18.78 -29.15
C PHE A 137 7.29 -19.80 -28.58
N GLY A 138 6.04 -19.38 -28.40
CA GLY A 138 4.96 -20.24 -27.90
C GLY A 138 4.93 -20.42 -26.37
N THR A 139 5.84 -19.80 -25.64
CA THR A 139 5.80 -19.72 -24.18
C THR A 139 5.13 -18.43 -23.76
N THR A 140 4.10 -18.52 -22.91
CA THR A 140 3.38 -17.36 -22.39
C THR A 140 3.33 -17.39 -20.88
N LEU A 141 3.41 -16.20 -20.27
CA LEU A 141 3.22 -16.01 -18.84
C LEU A 141 2.41 -14.73 -18.65
N THR A 142 1.35 -14.84 -17.85
CA THR A 142 0.53 -13.72 -17.41
C THR A 142 0.45 -13.77 -15.89
N TYR A 143 0.88 -12.69 -15.25
CA TYR A 143 0.73 -12.46 -13.82
C TYR A 143 -0.14 -11.23 -13.62
N VAL A 144 -1.26 -11.38 -12.90
CA VAL A 144 -2.23 -10.30 -12.61
C VAL A 144 -2.25 -10.07 -11.11
N PHE A 145 -2.27 -8.82 -10.70
CA PHE A 145 -2.28 -8.42 -9.29
C PHE A 145 -3.31 -7.33 -9.02
N ASN A 146 -3.65 -7.13 -7.74
CA ASN A 146 -4.64 -6.13 -7.36
C ASN A 146 -4.02 -4.74 -7.42
N ILE A 147 -4.78 -3.77 -7.92
CA ILE A 147 -4.39 -2.36 -7.89
C ILE A 147 -5.43 -1.54 -7.12
N CYS A 148 -4.94 -0.55 -6.42
CA CYS A 148 -5.73 0.47 -5.75
C CYS A 148 -5.21 1.83 -6.24
N LYS A 149 -6.05 2.63 -6.88
CA LYS A 149 -5.66 3.93 -7.45
C LYS A 149 -6.31 5.04 -6.63
N ILE A 150 -5.50 5.88 -5.98
CA ILE A 150 -6.00 6.90 -5.03
C ILE A 150 -7.06 7.81 -5.67
N ILE A 151 -6.84 8.23 -6.91
CA ILE A 151 -7.73 9.18 -7.59
C ILE A 151 -9.13 8.61 -7.89
N ASP A 152 -9.30 7.28 -7.89
CA ASP A 152 -10.57 6.61 -8.22
C ASP A 152 -11.60 6.67 -7.09
N TYR A 153 -11.16 6.83 -5.85
CA TYR A 153 -12.06 6.81 -4.69
C TYR A 153 -12.85 8.10 -4.55
N ASP A 154 -14.16 8.02 -4.37
CA ASP A 154 -14.95 9.20 -4.05
C ASP A 154 -14.59 9.77 -2.67
N GLU A 155 -14.48 11.11 -2.54
CA GLU A 155 -14.07 11.72 -1.29
C GLU A 155 -15.16 11.62 -0.21
N GLU A 156 -16.43 11.71 -0.58
CA GLU A 156 -17.54 11.60 0.36
C GLU A 156 -17.65 10.17 0.90
N GLU A 157 -17.42 9.16 0.05
CA GLU A 157 -17.36 7.76 0.48
C GLU A 157 -16.21 7.51 1.47
N LEU A 158 -15.02 8.03 1.20
CA LEU A 158 -13.87 7.92 2.11
C LEU A 158 -14.11 8.66 3.43
N GLU A 159 -14.80 9.80 3.39
CA GLU A 159 -15.19 10.56 4.58
C GLU A 159 -16.27 9.88 5.41
N ALA A 160 -17.28 9.29 4.77
CA ALA A 160 -18.39 8.62 5.44
C ALA A 160 -17.95 7.31 6.11
N GLY A 161 -16.97 6.60 5.54
CA GLY A 161 -16.51 5.31 6.05
C GLY A 161 -15.82 5.38 7.41
N GLY A 162 -16.15 4.49 8.35
CA GLY A 162 -15.49 4.39 9.67
C GLY A 162 -14.10 3.73 9.65
N ASN A 163 -13.46 3.59 8.49
CA ASN A 163 -12.18 2.90 8.35
C ASN A 163 -11.01 3.92 8.41
N PRO A 164 -10.05 3.79 9.36
CA PRO A 164 -8.87 4.64 9.44
C PRO A 164 -8.03 4.69 8.16
N PHE A 165 -7.91 3.56 7.44
CA PHE A 165 -7.19 3.53 6.18
C PHE A 165 -7.91 4.32 5.08
N ALA A 166 -9.25 4.34 5.06
CA ALA A 166 -10.00 5.22 4.16
C ALA A 166 -9.71 6.71 4.44
N THR A 167 -9.48 7.05 5.72
CA THR A 167 -9.08 8.41 6.10
C THR A 167 -7.66 8.75 5.66
N LEU A 168 -6.73 7.79 5.70
CA LEU A 168 -5.39 7.91 5.11
C LEU A 168 -5.49 8.14 3.59
N MET A 169 -6.29 7.34 2.89
CA MET A 169 -6.50 7.44 1.44
C MET A 169 -7.11 8.79 1.04
N LEU A 170 -8.07 9.29 1.82
CA LEU A 170 -8.62 10.64 1.64
C LEU A 170 -7.53 11.69 1.82
N ALA A 171 -6.71 11.53 2.86
CA ALA A 171 -5.67 12.49 3.15
C ALA A 171 -4.64 12.56 2.01
N ALA A 172 -4.22 11.40 1.51
CA ALA A 172 -3.35 11.28 0.36
C ALA A 172 -3.99 11.82 -0.93
N LYS A 173 -5.28 11.56 -1.18
CA LYS A 173 -6.00 12.11 -2.34
C LYS A 173 -6.04 13.64 -2.33
N ARG A 174 -6.28 14.24 -1.16
CA ARG A 174 -6.30 15.71 -1.00
C ARG A 174 -4.91 16.33 -1.09
N ALA A 175 -3.88 15.61 -0.63
CA ALA A 175 -2.49 16.02 -0.79
C ALA A 175 -2.09 16.22 -2.25
N LEU A 176 -2.55 15.35 -3.15
CA LEU A 176 -2.32 15.47 -4.60
C LEU A 176 -2.95 16.75 -5.17
N LYS A 177 -4.13 17.13 -4.68
CA LYS A 177 -4.84 18.34 -5.16
C LYS A 177 -4.30 19.65 -4.56
N ALA A 178 -3.60 19.59 -3.44
CA ALA A 178 -3.14 20.77 -2.74
C ALA A 178 -1.95 21.40 -3.48
N ASN A 179 -2.07 22.68 -3.84
CA ASN A 179 -0.94 23.44 -4.38
C ASN A 179 0.16 23.54 -3.32
N ARG A 180 1.38 23.19 -3.72
CA ARG A 180 2.59 23.30 -2.90
C ARG A 180 2.80 24.78 -2.52
N GLY A 181 2.57 25.13 -1.25
CA GLY A 181 2.99 26.44 -0.71
C GLY A 181 2.03 27.20 0.21
N ASP A 182 0.84 26.70 0.55
CA ASP A 182 -0.07 27.41 1.50
C ASP A 182 -0.16 26.72 2.87
N ASP A 183 0.65 27.21 3.82
CA ASP A 183 0.71 26.74 5.21
C ASP A 183 -0.60 26.93 5.98
N GLY A 184 -1.45 27.89 5.59
CA GLY A 184 -2.77 28.09 6.18
C GLY A 184 -3.73 26.95 5.84
N THR A 185 -3.77 26.56 4.57
CA THR A 185 -4.60 25.44 4.10
C THR A 185 -4.14 24.10 4.70
N LYS A 186 -2.82 23.92 4.88
CA LYS A 186 -2.22 22.74 5.51
C LYS A 186 -2.64 22.56 6.99
N MET A 187 -2.63 23.62 7.78
CA MET A 187 -3.03 23.55 9.20
C MET A 187 -4.53 23.28 9.36
N LEU A 188 -5.38 23.92 8.53
CA LEU A 188 -6.82 23.67 8.51
C LEU A 188 -7.14 22.23 8.11
N PHE A 189 -6.37 21.67 7.17
CA PHE A 189 -6.49 20.28 6.75
C PHE A 189 -6.12 19.30 7.87
N LYS A 190 -5.00 19.51 8.59
CA LYS A 190 -4.63 18.70 9.77
C LYS A 190 -5.71 18.75 10.85
N LEU A 191 -6.25 19.93 11.15
CA LEU A 191 -7.34 20.10 12.12
C LEU A 191 -8.63 19.41 11.67
N GLY A 192 -8.94 19.47 10.37
CA GLY A 192 -10.06 18.75 9.76
C GLY A 192 -9.93 17.24 9.94
N LEU A 193 -8.74 16.68 9.67
CA LEU A 193 -8.48 15.25 9.85
C LEU A 193 -8.48 14.85 11.33
N LEU A 194 -7.91 15.67 12.23
CA LEU A 194 -7.95 15.39 13.67
C LEU A 194 -9.40 15.25 14.15
N ARG A 195 -10.23 16.24 13.78
CA ARG A 195 -11.66 16.24 14.13
C ARG A 195 -12.38 15.03 13.54
N LEU A 196 -12.04 14.63 12.31
CA LEU A 196 -12.60 13.43 11.69
C LEU A 196 -12.20 12.16 12.46
N CYS A 197 -10.93 12.03 12.85
CA CYS A 197 -10.45 10.88 13.63
C CYS A 197 -11.11 10.80 15.00
N LEU A 198 -11.23 11.94 15.69
CA LEU A 198 -11.91 12.03 16.98
C LEU A 198 -13.41 11.70 16.87
N ARG A 199 -14.10 12.20 15.83
CA ARG A 199 -15.51 11.86 15.58
C ARG A 199 -15.72 10.38 15.31
N LYS A 200 -14.76 9.73 14.63
CA LYS A 200 -14.83 8.30 14.28
C LYS A 200 -14.33 7.38 15.39
N GLY A 201 -13.85 7.94 16.51
CA GLY A 201 -13.42 7.16 17.68
C GLY A 201 -12.15 6.34 17.44
N TYR A 202 -11.24 6.83 16.59
CA TYR A 202 -9.97 6.15 16.33
C TYR A 202 -9.11 6.08 17.59
N SER A 203 -8.36 4.99 17.71
CA SER A 203 -7.40 4.79 18.79
C SER A 203 -6.25 5.80 18.73
N PRO A 204 -5.56 6.06 19.86
CA PRO A 204 -4.39 6.95 19.86
C PRO A 204 -3.31 6.56 18.86
N ASP A 205 -3.09 5.26 18.62
CA ASP A 205 -2.08 4.77 17.68
C ASP A 205 -2.49 5.01 16.22
N GLU A 206 -3.78 4.82 15.89
CA GLU A 206 -4.33 5.14 14.55
C GLU A 206 -4.26 6.64 14.27
N ILE A 207 -4.61 7.48 15.26
CA ILE A 207 -4.47 8.93 15.16
C ILE A 207 -3.00 9.29 14.95
N LYS A 208 -2.09 8.74 15.76
CA LYS A 208 -0.65 9.03 15.66
C LYS A 208 -0.10 8.65 14.29
N ALA A 209 -0.50 7.51 13.73
CA ALA A 209 -0.09 7.10 12.39
C ALA A 209 -0.59 8.06 11.30
N LEU A 210 -1.87 8.46 11.37
CA LEU A 210 -2.45 9.44 10.46
C LEU A 210 -1.77 10.81 10.57
N PHE A 211 -1.42 11.24 11.79
CA PHE A 211 -0.74 12.51 12.02
C PHE A 211 0.72 12.49 11.57
N PHE A 212 1.43 11.38 11.76
CA PHE A 212 2.77 11.20 11.22
C PHE A 212 2.78 11.27 9.69
N PHE A 213 1.80 10.63 9.03
CA PHE A 213 1.60 10.75 7.59
C PHE A 213 1.28 12.18 7.15
N LEU A 214 0.42 12.88 7.89
CA LEU A 214 0.03 14.26 7.61
C LEU A 214 1.14 15.28 7.82
N ASP A 215 1.94 15.12 8.88
CA ASP A 215 3.07 16.00 9.16
C ASP A 215 4.01 16.06 7.97
N TRP A 216 4.17 14.94 7.28
CA TRP A 216 4.92 14.83 6.04
C TRP A 216 4.23 15.40 4.79
N VAL A 217 2.96 15.04 4.55
CA VAL A 217 2.19 15.60 3.43
C VAL A 217 2.26 17.14 3.42
N VAL A 218 2.34 17.71 4.63
CA VAL A 218 2.35 19.15 4.87
C VAL A 218 3.77 19.75 4.94
N SER A 219 4.83 18.99 5.23
CA SER A 219 6.20 19.51 5.44
C SER A 219 6.98 19.83 4.16
N PHE A 220 6.32 20.07 3.03
CA PHE A 220 6.99 20.63 1.86
C PHE A 220 7.22 22.14 2.06
N GLU A 221 8.48 22.50 2.36
CA GLU A 221 9.13 23.78 1.99
C GLU A 221 9.60 23.73 0.52
#